data_AF-A0A8T3Y5B9-F1
#
_entry.id   AF-A0A8T3Y5B9-F1
#
_cell.length_a   1.000
_cell.length_b   1.000
_cell.length_c   1.000
_cell.angle_alpha   90.00
_cell.angle_beta   90.00
_cell.angle_gamma   90.00
#
_symmetry.space_group_name_H-M   'P 1'
#
loop_
_entity.id
_entity.type
_entity.pdbx_description
1 polymer ?
#
loop_
_entity_poly.entity_id
_entity_poly.type
_entity_poly.pdbx_seq_one_letter_code
_entity_poly.pdbx_strand_id
1 'polypeptide(L)'
;MLKRLIIGIVLAFSLGWLASLAVGTPSVPVPVETAQAVFGPNDVPGPITSLLASQVHVFNDRVEIDMGDMIPAVFTDTDSMGHTLDQGTIALEQTITDPRQVQVGDIVSYKTPLAPDAIIIHRVIEIGNDEEGVFYIFQGDGLSEPDPAKVRFSQLQREVIGLLYTNEG
;
A
#
# COMPACT_ATOMS: atom_id res chain seq x y z
N MET A 1 -18.48 -31.37 57.13
CA MET A 1 -17.41 -31.48 56.09
C MET A 1 -17.89 -31.06 54.71
N LEU A 2 -19.08 -31.47 54.25
CA LEU A 2 -19.62 -31.16 52.91
C LEU A 2 -19.67 -29.66 52.55
N LYS A 3 -20.06 -28.77 53.48
CA LYS A 3 -20.08 -27.30 53.23
C LYS A 3 -18.70 -26.72 52.88
N ARG A 4 -17.62 -27.25 53.47
CA ARG A 4 -16.25 -26.78 53.18
C ARG A 4 -15.77 -27.23 51.81
N LEU A 5 -16.24 -28.40 51.35
CA LEU A 5 -15.94 -28.93 50.02
C LEU A 5 -16.64 -28.11 48.91
N ILE A 6 -17.91 -27.76 49.10
CA ILE A 6 -18.67 -26.96 48.12
C ILE A 6 -18.07 -25.55 47.97
N ILE A 7 -17.68 -24.91 49.08
CA ILE A 7 -17.02 -23.61 49.05
C ILE A 7 -15.69 -23.67 48.29
N GLY A 8 -14.91 -24.75 48.46
CA GLY A 8 -13.67 -24.95 47.72
C GLY A 8 -13.88 -25.09 46.21
N ILE A 9 -14.92 -25.81 45.78
CA ILE A 9 -15.25 -25.99 44.35
C ILE A 9 -15.68 -24.66 43.72
N VAL A 10 -16.53 -23.88 44.41
CA VAL A 10 -16.99 -22.58 43.90
C VAL A 10 -15.82 -21.59 43.80
N LEU A 11 -14.90 -21.60 44.76
CA LEU A 11 -13.68 -20.79 44.72
C LEU A 11 -12.73 -21.19 43.59
N ALA A 12 -12.56 -22.49 43.33
CA ALA A 12 -11.74 -22.95 42.22
C ALA A 12 -12.34 -22.53 40.86
N PHE A 13 -13.67 -22.58 40.75
CA PHE A 13 -14.36 -22.19 39.52
C PHE A 13 -14.34 -20.68 39.29
N SER A 14 -14.49 -19.87 40.34
CA SER A 14 -14.42 -18.41 40.24
C SER A 14 -13.01 -17.90 39.95
N LEU A 15 -11.97 -18.56 40.48
CA LEU A 15 -10.57 -18.28 40.16
C LEU A 15 -10.24 -18.62 38.70
N GLY A 16 -10.76 -19.75 38.19
CA GLY A 16 -10.60 -20.11 36.78
C GLY A 16 -11.28 -19.11 35.83
N TRP A 17 -12.46 -18.60 36.21
CA TRP A 17 -13.19 -17.64 35.39
C TRP A 17 -12.55 -16.25 35.38
N LEU A 18 -12.02 -15.80 36.52
CA LEU A 18 -11.25 -14.56 36.61
C LEU A 18 -9.93 -14.62 35.84
N ALA A 19 -9.27 -15.79 35.76
CA ALA A 19 -8.07 -15.97 34.95
C ALA A 19 -8.33 -15.80 33.44
N SER A 20 -9.52 -16.21 32.96
CA SER A 20 -9.91 -16.06 31.55
C SER A 20 -10.18 -14.60 31.15
N LEU A 21 -10.47 -13.72 32.10
CA LEU A 21 -10.65 -12.29 31.84
C LEU A 21 -9.31 -11.53 31.78
N ALA A 22 -8.22 -12.11 32.30
CA ALA A 22 -6.89 -11.53 32.28
C ALA A 22 -6.09 -11.87 31.00
N VAL A 23 -6.58 -12.82 30.19
CA VAL A 23 -6.02 -13.10 28.86
C VAL A 23 -6.65 -12.12 27.88
N GLY A 24 -6.08 -10.92 27.85
CA GLY A 24 -6.44 -9.86 26.91
C GLY A 24 -6.35 -10.32 25.45
N THR A 25 -7.22 -9.71 24.64
CA THR A 25 -7.48 -9.82 23.20
C THR A 25 -6.35 -10.37 22.31
N PRO A 26 -6.68 -11.06 21.19
CA PRO A 26 -5.68 -11.47 20.21
C PRO A 26 -4.88 -10.24 19.78
N SER A 27 -3.57 -10.30 20.01
CA SER A 27 -2.61 -9.35 19.47
C SER A 27 -2.81 -9.34 17.95
N VAL A 28 -3.29 -8.22 17.41
CA VAL A 28 -3.04 -7.89 16.01
C VAL A 28 -1.54 -8.09 15.83
N PRO A 29 -1.08 -9.00 14.96
CA PRO A 29 0.34 -9.14 14.72
C PRO A 29 0.81 -7.83 14.09
N VAL A 30 1.47 -7.00 14.88
CA VAL A 30 2.23 -5.86 14.37
C VAL A 30 3.41 -6.48 13.61
N PRO A 31 3.59 -6.18 12.31
CA PRO A 31 4.75 -6.63 11.58
C PRO A 31 6.02 -6.16 12.29
N VAL A 32 7.05 -6.99 12.29
CA VAL A 32 8.35 -6.68 12.88
C VAL A 32 8.97 -5.50 12.13
N GLU A 33 8.84 -4.30 12.71
CA GLU A 33 9.43 -3.04 12.21
C GLU A 33 10.95 -2.94 12.49
N THR A 34 11.58 -4.03 12.97
CA THR A 34 13.02 -4.07 13.29
C THR A 34 13.78 -5.07 12.42
N ALA A 35 13.39 -5.24 11.17
CA ALA A 35 14.36 -5.51 10.14
C ALA A 35 14.69 -4.16 9.52
N GLN A 36 15.90 -3.62 9.80
CA GLN A 36 16.49 -2.72 8.82
C GLN A 36 16.44 -3.49 7.51
N ALA A 37 15.57 -3.06 6.59
CA ALA A 37 15.46 -3.69 5.30
C ALA A 37 16.85 -3.66 4.68
N VAL A 38 17.51 -4.81 4.65
CA VAL A 38 18.74 -4.99 3.90
C VAL A 38 18.29 -5.09 2.46
N PHE A 39 17.99 -3.94 1.86
CA PHE A 39 17.74 -3.85 0.44
C PHE A 39 19.01 -4.35 -0.26
N GLY A 40 18.88 -5.43 -1.01
CA GLY A 40 19.93 -5.88 -1.92
C GLY A 40 20.27 -4.77 -2.91
N PRO A 41 21.45 -4.81 -3.54
CA PRO A 41 21.86 -3.80 -4.53
C PRO A 41 20.92 -3.66 -5.74
N ASN A 42 19.95 -4.58 -5.90
CA ASN A 42 18.95 -4.58 -6.96
C ASN A 42 17.51 -4.43 -6.43
N ASP A 43 17.31 -4.20 -5.13
CA ASP A 43 15.97 -4.03 -4.58
C ASP A 43 15.50 -2.60 -4.86
N VAL A 44 14.42 -2.47 -5.62
CA VAL A 44 13.75 -1.19 -5.81
C VAL A 44 12.94 -0.90 -4.55
N PRO A 45 13.08 0.30 -3.95
CA PRO A 45 12.25 0.68 -2.80
C PRO A 45 10.77 0.51 -3.12
N GLY A 46 10.01 -0.02 -2.16
CA GLY A 46 8.54 -0.01 -2.24
C GLY A 46 8.00 1.42 -2.24
N PRO A 47 6.72 1.61 -2.62
CA PRO A 47 6.11 2.94 -2.67
C PRO A 47 6.10 3.57 -1.27
N ILE A 48 6.46 4.84 -1.18
CA ILE A 48 6.43 5.62 0.06
C ILE A 48 5.15 6.45 0.04
N THR A 49 4.05 5.82 0.46
CA THR A 49 2.73 6.44 0.41
C THR A 49 2.51 7.49 1.50
N SER A 50 1.70 8.50 1.17
CA SER A 50 1.16 9.47 2.13
C SER A 50 0.11 8.86 3.09
N LEU A 51 -0.37 7.64 2.83
CA LEU A 51 -1.37 6.96 3.65
C LEU A 51 -0.79 6.47 4.97
N LEU A 52 -1.27 7.06 6.07
CA LEU A 52 -0.89 6.64 7.42
C LEU A 52 -1.72 5.46 7.87
N ALA A 53 -1.09 4.52 8.61
CA ALA A 53 -1.79 3.38 9.18
C ALA A 53 -2.99 3.78 10.07
N SER A 54 -2.92 4.93 10.73
CA SER A 54 -4.01 5.47 11.55
C SER A 54 -5.25 5.88 10.75
N GLN A 55 -5.13 6.04 9.43
CA GLN A 55 -6.23 6.36 8.52
C GLN A 55 -6.89 5.09 7.95
N VAL A 56 -6.36 3.91 8.26
CA VAL A 56 -6.92 2.63 7.80
C VAL A 56 -7.69 1.99 8.94
N HIS A 57 -9.01 1.88 8.77
CA HIS A 57 -9.93 1.33 9.75
C HIS A 57 -10.51 0.02 9.24
N VAL A 58 -10.16 -1.08 9.91
CA VAL A 58 -10.66 -2.40 9.57
C VAL A 58 -11.80 -2.77 10.51
N PHE A 59 -12.98 -3.02 9.93
CA PHE A 59 -14.16 -3.51 10.63
C PHE A 59 -14.46 -4.95 10.21
N ASN A 60 -15.44 -5.57 10.86
CA ASN A 60 -15.82 -6.97 10.57
C ASN A 60 -16.33 -7.18 9.14
N ASP A 61 -16.87 -6.14 8.51
CA ASP A 61 -17.58 -6.20 7.23
C ASP A 61 -17.03 -5.25 6.16
N ARG A 62 -16.07 -4.39 6.51
CA ARG A 62 -15.50 -3.40 5.58
C ARG A 62 -14.15 -2.86 6.04
N VAL A 63 -13.47 -2.19 5.11
CA VAL A 63 -12.31 -1.35 5.37
C VAL A 63 -12.69 0.09 5.00
N GLU A 64 -12.45 1.02 5.91
CA GLU A 64 -12.58 2.46 5.64
C GLU A 64 -11.17 3.06 5.60
N ILE A 65 -10.93 3.91 4.60
CA ILE A 65 -9.68 4.64 4.44
C ILE A 65 -10.02 6.13 4.49
N ASP A 66 -9.56 6.79 5.56
CA ASP A 66 -9.81 8.21 5.82
C ASP A 66 -8.86 9.09 5.01
N MET A 67 -9.11 9.16 3.70
CA MET A 67 -8.31 9.94 2.76
C MET A 67 -9.19 10.66 1.73
N GLY A 68 -8.91 11.94 1.51
CA GLY A 68 -9.59 12.74 0.49
C GLY A 68 -9.14 12.39 -0.93
N ASP A 69 -10.05 12.56 -1.89
CA ASP A 69 -9.82 12.45 -3.34
C ASP A 69 -9.23 11.10 -3.82
N MET A 70 -9.52 10.02 -3.09
CA MET A 70 -9.16 8.67 -3.48
C MET A 70 -10.13 8.15 -4.56
N ILE A 71 -9.59 7.65 -5.66
CA ILE A 71 -10.37 7.12 -6.79
C ILE A 71 -9.89 5.69 -7.10
N PRO A 72 -10.82 4.73 -7.27
CA PRO A 72 -10.46 3.41 -7.78
C PRO A 72 -10.19 3.47 -9.29
N ALA A 73 -9.12 2.84 -9.74
CA ALA A 73 -8.77 2.70 -11.14
C ALA A 73 -8.49 1.22 -11.47
N VAL A 74 -8.86 0.83 -12.69
CA VAL A 74 -8.50 -0.48 -13.27
C VAL A 74 -7.69 -0.20 -14.52
N PHE A 75 -6.58 -0.91 -14.67
CA PHE A 75 -5.67 -0.77 -15.79
C PHE A 75 -5.78 -1.98 -16.72
N THR A 76 -5.49 -1.76 -18.00
CA THR A 76 -5.38 -2.87 -18.95
C THR A 76 -4.14 -3.69 -18.61
N ASP A 77 -4.30 -5.00 -18.51
CA ASP A 77 -3.17 -5.90 -18.32
C ASP A 77 -2.32 -5.91 -19.60
N THR A 78 -1.13 -5.34 -19.48
CA THR A 78 -0.12 -5.28 -20.54
C THR A 78 1.16 -6.00 -20.13
N ASP A 79 1.16 -6.67 -18.97
CA ASP A 79 2.33 -7.30 -18.34
C ASP A 79 3.48 -6.33 -17.99
N SER A 80 3.31 -5.01 -18.22
CA SER A 80 4.37 -4.02 -17.97
C SER A 80 4.67 -3.83 -16.48
N MET A 81 3.67 -4.05 -15.63
CA MET A 81 3.76 -3.94 -14.17
C MET A 81 3.80 -5.32 -13.49
N GLY A 82 4.39 -6.31 -14.17
CA GLY A 82 4.41 -7.72 -13.79
C GLY A 82 4.52 -7.97 -12.28
N HIS A 83 3.67 -8.86 -11.77
CA HIS A 83 3.51 -9.22 -10.35
C HIS A 83 3.03 -8.10 -9.39
N THR A 84 3.01 -6.83 -9.80
CA THR A 84 2.48 -5.71 -9.02
C THR A 84 1.04 -5.38 -9.41
N LEU A 85 0.77 -5.23 -10.70
CA LEU A 85 -0.58 -5.05 -11.24
C LEU A 85 -0.88 -6.22 -12.18
N ASP A 86 -2.04 -6.83 -12.02
CA ASP A 86 -2.52 -7.95 -12.81
C ASP A 86 -4.00 -7.72 -13.16
N GLN A 87 -4.56 -8.54 -14.04
CA GLN A 87 -5.98 -8.56 -14.33
C GLN A 87 -6.80 -8.72 -13.04
N GLY A 88 -7.78 -7.84 -12.83
CA GLY A 88 -8.62 -7.85 -11.62
C GLY A 88 -8.04 -7.07 -10.43
N THR A 89 -6.87 -6.44 -10.56
CA THR A 89 -6.34 -5.52 -9.55
C THR A 89 -7.02 -4.15 -9.67
N ILE A 90 -7.54 -3.65 -8.55
CA ILE A 90 -8.03 -2.27 -8.40
C ILE A 90 -6.93 -1.46 -7.72
N ALA A 91 -6.44 -0.42 -8.40
CA ALA A 91 -5.56 0.56 -7.80
C ALA A 91 -6.38 1.65 -7.10
N LEU A 92 -6.02 1.96 -5.85
CA LEU A 92 -6.51 3.12 -5.14
C LEU A 92 -5.54 4.26 -5.41
N GLU A 93 -6.02 5.32 -6.06
CA GLU A 93 -5.20 6.41 -6.54
C GLU A 93 -5.56 7.74 -5.88
N GLN A 94 -4.57 8.57 -5.57
CA GLN A 94 -4.73 9.94 -5.06
C GLN A 94 -4.18 10.96 -6.06
N THR A 95 -4.87 12.10 -6.21
CA THR A 95 -4.41 13.21 -7.05
C THR A 95 -3.10 13.81 -6.52
N ILE A 96 -2.10 13.93 -7.39
CA ILE A 96 -0.84 14.59 -7.07
C ILE A 96 -1.00 16.10 -7.29
N THR A 97 -0.71 16.90 -6.26
CA THR A 97 -0.84 18.37 -6.27
C THR A 97 0.48 19.09 -6.05
N ASP A 98 1.51 18.39 -5.58
CA ASP A 98 2.84 18.93 -5.31
C ASP A 98 3.92 17.94 -5.78
N PRO A 99 4.94 18.37 -6.53
CA PRO A 99 6.05 17.53 -6.95
C PRO A 99 6.76 16.78 -5.81
N ARG A 100 6.73 17.35 -4.59
CA ARG A 100 7.37 16.80 -3.39
C ARG A 100 6.63 15.59 -2.80
N GLN A 101 5.42 15.31 -3.25
CA GLN A 101 4.68 14.11 -2.85
C GLN A 101 5.29 12.86 -3.47
N VAL A 102 5.87 12.99 -4.67
CA VAL A 102 6.38 11.87 -5.45
C VAL A 102 7.83 11.58 -5.07
N GLN A 103 8.11 10.32 -4.76
CA GLN A 103 9.39 9.79 -4.34
C GLN A 103 9.81 8.61 -5.21
N VAL A 104 11.11 8.29 -5.20
CA VAL A 104 11.62 7.07 -5.85
C VAL A 104 11.00 5.86 -5.16
N GLY A 105 10.44 4.95 -5.97
CA GLY A 105 9.70 3.77 -5.51
C GLY A 105 8.19 3.89 -5.67
N ASP A 106 7.63 5.10 -5.81
CA ASP A 106 6.19 5.31 -5.96
C ASP A 106 5.68 4.80 -7.30
N ILE A 107 4.44 4.32 -7.33
CA ILE A 107 3.75 3.95 -8.58
C ILE A 107 2.83 5.10 -8.92
N VAL A 108 2.98 5.66 -10.13
CA VAL A 108 2.24 6.86 -10.55
C VAL A 108 1.67 6.63 -11.94
N SER A 109 0.43 7.07 -12.12
CA SER A 109 -0.19 7.19 -13.44
C SER A 109 0.16 8.53 -14.08
N TYR A 110 0.54 8.52 -15.35
CA TYR A 110 1.00 9.69 -16.08
C TYR A 110 0.62 9.64 -17.58
N LYS A 111 0.67 10.79 -18.24
CA LYS A 111 0.47 10.92 -19.69
C LYS A 111 1.76 11.27 -20.40
N THR A 112 1.98 10.74 -21.59
CA THR A 112 3.15 11.06 -22.41
C THR A 112 2.74 11.48 -23.81
N PRO A 113 3.42 12.46 -24.43
CA PRO A 113 3.22 12.80 -25.84
C PRO A 113 3.42 11.60 -26.80
N LEU A 114 4.18 10.58 -26.38
CA LEU A 114 4.39 9.35 -27.16
C LEU A 114 3.12 8.48 -27.24
N ALA A 115 2.19 8.63 -26.28
CA ALA A 115 0.94 7.89 -26.19
C ALA A 115 -0.17 8.83 -25.67
N PRO A 116 -0.61 9.81 -26.50
CA PRO A 116 -1.47 10.92 -26.05
C PRO A 116 -2.85 10.46 -25.57
N ASP A 117 -3.32 9.32 -26.07
CA ASP A 117 -4.62 8.75 -25.74
C ASP A 117 -4.57 7.71 -24.60
N ALA A 118 -3.39 7.46 -24.03
CA ALA A 118 -3.17 6.48 -22.96
C ALA A 118 -2.75 7.14 -21.65
N ILE A 119 -3.21 6.55 -20.54
CA ILE A 119 -2.65 6.79 -19.21
C ILE A 119 -1.75 5.59 -18.91
N ILE A 120 -0.47 5.84 -18.70
CA ILE A 120 0.53 4.83 -18.35
C ILE A 120 0.65 4.81 -16.83
N ILE A 121 0.85 3.65 -16.23
CA ILE A 121 1.09 3.48 -14.80
C ILE A 121 2.39 2.71 -14.60
N HIS A 122 3.41 3.34 -14.03
CA HIS A 122 4.72 2.70 -13.78
C HIS A 122 5.35 3.22 -12.49
N ARG A 123 6.46 2.60 -12.07
CA ARG A 123 7.19 2.97 -10.87
C ARG A 123 8.23 4.05 -11.15
N VAL A 124 8.34 5.04 -10.27
CA VAL A 124 9.40 6.04 -10.29
C VAL A 124 10.72 5.38 -9.90
N ILE A 125 11.71 5.37 -10.78
CA ILE A 125 13.04 4.84 -10.49
C ILE A 125 14.09 5.95 -10.29
N GLU A 126 13.83 7.15 -10.80
CA GLU A 126 14.72 8.30 -10.64
C GLU A 126 13.92 9.61 -10.62
N ILE A 127 14.37 10.55 -9.79
CA ILE A 127 13.88 11.93 -9.78
C ILE A 127 15.09 12.84 -9.97
N GLY A 128 15.00 13.73 -10.96
CA GLY A 128 16.06 14.68 -11.27
C GLY A 128 15.52 16.09 -11.49
N ASN A 129 16.42 17.03 -11.71
CA ASN A 129 16.11 18.40 -12.10
C ASN A 129 16.99 18.82 -13.27
N ASP A 130 16.41 19.50 -14.24
CA ASP A 130 17.13 20.15 -15.34
C ASP A 130 16.58 21.57 -15.59
N GLU A 131 16.95 22.19 -16.71
CA GLU A 131 16.55 23.56 -17.05
C GLU A 131 15.02 23.74 -17.17
N GLU A 132 14.27 22.66 -17.41
CA GLU A 132 12.80 22.68 -17.50
C GLU A 132 12.13 22.34 -16.16
N GLY A 133 12.92 22.16 -15.10
CA GLY A 133 12.48 21.83 -13.75
C GLY A 133 12.60 20.34 -13.43
N VAL A 134 11.77 19.88 -12.48
CA VAL A 134 11.77 18.48 -12.03
C VAL A 134 11.35 17.53 -13.16
N PHE A 135 12.02 16.38 -13.24
CA PHE A 135 11.62 15.26 -14.07
C PHE A 135 11.65 13.96 -13.29
N TYR A 136 10.91 12.99 -13.82
CA TYR A 136 10.78 11.65 -13.31
C TYR A 136 11.15 10.67 -14.42
N ILE A 137 11.91 9.63 -14.08
CA ILE A 137 12.13 8.46 -14.93
C ILE A 137 11.31 7.32 -14.34
N PHE A 138 10.51 6.70 -15.20
CA PHE A 138 9.61 5.62 -14.85
C PHE A 138 10.10 4.31 -15.43
N GLN A 139 9.71 3.19 -14.80
CA GLN A 139 9.92 1.85 -15.32
C GLN A 139 8.76 0.96 -14.86
N GLY A 140 8.25 0.14 -15.78
CA GLY A 140 7.30 -0.91 -15.44
C GLY A 140 7.99 -2.04 -14.68
N ASP A 141 7.38 -2.56 -13.62
CA ASP A 141 7.97 -3.60 -12.77
C ASP A 141 8.27 -4.91 -13.52
N GLY A 142 7.56 -5.18 -14.63
CA GLY A 142 7.78 -6.32 -15.52
C GLY A 142 8.77 -6.04 -16.65
N LEU A 143 9.26 -4.79 -16.79
CA LEU A 143 10.17 -4.37 -17.86
C LEU A 143 11.62 -4.36 -17.39
N SER A 144 12.55 -4.74 -18.29
CA SER A 144 13.99 -4.72 -18.00
C SER A 144 14.65 -3.35 -18.20
N GLU A 145 13.98 -2.45 -18.91
CA GLU A 145 14.50 -1.13 -19.29
C GLU A 145 13.53 -0.02 -18.87
N PRO A 146 14.04 1.18 -18.52
CA PRO A 146 13.21 2.34 -18.22
C PRO A 146 12.36 2.81 -19.39
N ASP A 147 11.31 3.56 -19.07
CA ASP A 147 10.51 4.28 -20.05
C ASP A 147 11.39 5.30 -20.80
N PRO A 148 11.22 5.45 -22.13
CA PRO A 148 12.18 6.17 -22.98
C PRO A 148 12.17 7.71 -22.79
N ALA A 149 11.22 8.25 -22.03
CA ALA A 149 10.99 9.69 -21.93
C ALA A 149 11.01 10.17 -20.49
N LYS A 150 11.65 11.33 -20.27
CA LYS A 150 11.48 12.12 -19.05
C LYS A 150 10.02 12.57 -18.93
N VAL A 151 9.44 12.35 -17.77
CA VAL A 151 8.08 12.80 -17.45
C VAL A 151 8.16 14.03 -16.56
N ARG A 152 7.38 15.07 -16.88
CA ARG A 152 7.28 16.32 -16.11
C ARG A 152 6.14 16.27 -15.11
N PHE A 153 6.19 17.12 -14.09
CA PHE A 153 5.13 17.21 -13.09
C PHE A 153 3.73 17.43 -13.71
N SER A 154 3.64 18.26 -14.75
CA SER A 154 2.38 18.54 -15.47
C SER A 154 1.78 17.32 -16.18
N GLN A 155 2.55 16.25 -16.34
CA GLN A 155 2.13 15.02 -16.98
C GLN A 155 1.63 13.97 -15.97
N LEU A 156 1.99 14.11 -14.70
CA LEU A 156 1.53 13.21 -13.64
C LEU A 156 0.03 13.37 -13.43
N GLN A 157 -0.65 12.26 -13.16
CA GLN A 157 -2.07 12.23 -12.88
C GLN A 157 -2.30 11.91 -11.41
N ARG A 158 -1.92 10.70 -10.97
CA ARG A 158 -2.24 10.19 -9.64
C ARG A 158 -1.17 9.23 -9.11
N GLU A 159 -1.00 9.23 -7.81
CA GLU A 159 -0.14 8.29 -7.08
C GLU A 159 -0.99 7.10 -6.60
N VAL A 160 -0.47 5.88 -6.74
CA VAL A 160 -1.10 4.69 -6.16
C VAL A 160 -0.73 4.57 -4.69
N ILE A 161 -1.76 4.58 -3.84
CA ILE A 161 -1.62 4.46 -2.38
C ILE A 161 -1.99 3.06 -1.86
N GLY A 162 -2.63 2.23 -2.69
CA GLY A 162 -3.03 0.89 -2.32
C GLY A 162 -3.48 0.06 -3.51
N LEU A 163 -3.37 -1.27 -3.38
CA LEU A 163 -3.79 -2.24 -4.38
C LEU A 163 -4.76 -3.23 -3.74
N LEU A 164 -5.89 -3.47 -4.42
CA LEU A 164 -6.87 -4.47 -4.03
C LEU A 164 -6.89 -5.56 -5.11
N TYR A 165 -6.43 -6.75 -4.75
CA TYR A 165 -6.47 -7.92 -5.63
C TYR A 165 -7.85 -8.57 -5.52
N THR A 166 -8.55 -8.67 -6.64
CA THR A 166 -9.89 -9.25 -6.70
C THR A 166 -9.90 -10.47 -7.60
N ASN A 167 -10.90 -11.35 -7.41
CA ASN A 167 -11.10 -12.51 -8.27
C ASN A 167 -11.95 -12.20 -9.51
N GLU A 168 -12.34 -10.94 -9.71
CA GLU A 168 -13.16 -10.53 -10.86
C GLU A 168 -12.28 -9.92 -11.95
N GLY A 169 -11.87 -10.79 -12.87
CA GLY A 169 -11.12 -10.51 -14.08
C GLY A 169 -11.60 -11.42 -15.21
#